data_AF-A0A8J3SND0-F1
#
_entry.id   AF-A0A8J3SND0-F1
#
_cell.length_a   1.000
_cell.length_b   1.000
_cell.length_c   1.000
_cell.angle_alpha   90.00
_cell.angle_beta   90.00
_cell.angle_gamma   90.00
#
_symmetry.space_group_name_H-M   'P 1'
#
loop_
_entity.id
_entity.type
_entity.pdbx_description
1 polymer ?
#
loop_
_entity_poly.entity_id
_entity_poly.type
_entity_poly.pdbx_seq_one_letter_code
_entity_poly.pdbx_strand_id
1 'polypeptide(L)' 'MAASPEHIFAMKAMAARTRDVDDLRHLAGLAGVTNSDEAFLLCEQFFPGEELSPRARAVLVDLFG' A
#
# COMPACT_ATOMS: atom_id res chain seq x y z
N MET A 1 -16.03 10.85 -9.61
CA MET A 1 -14.57 10.98 -9.74
C MET A 1 -13.97 9.71 -9.16
N ALA A 2 -13.14 8.97 -9.90
CA ALA A 2 -12.51 7.76 -9.37
C ALA A 2 -11.31 8.13 -8.47
N ALA A 3 -11.05 7.34 -7.44
CA ALA A 3 -9.86 7.51 -6.60
C ALA A 3 -8.59 7.27 -7.43
N SER A 4 -7.51 7.97 -7.11
CA SER A 4 -6.22 7.77 -7.78
C SER A 4 -5.62 6.39 -7.43
N PRO A 5 -4.75 5.82 -8.27
CA PRO A 5 -4.09 4.54 -7.97
C PRO A 5 -3.38 4.54 -6.61
N GLU A 6 -2.78 5.66 -6.22
CA GLU A 6 -2.10 5.85 -4.94
C GLU A 6 -3.05 5.74 -3.75
N HIS A 7 -4.22 6.40 -3.86
CA HIS A 7 -5.23 6.34 -2.81
C HIS A 7 -5.79 4.90 -2.67
N ILE A 8 -6.02 4.20 -3.79
CA ILE A 8 -6.50 2.81 -3.77
C ILE A 8 -5.43 1.87 -3.21
N PHE A 9 -4.15 2.10 -3.57
CA PHE A 9 -3.03 1.38 -2.99
C PHE A 9 -3.03 1.52 -1.46
N ALA A 10 -3.06 2.76 -0.96
CA ALA A 10 -3.04 3.05 0.46
C ALA A 10 -4.25 2.40 1.17
N MET A 11 -5.46 2.51 0.63
CA MET A 11 -6.64 1.83 1.20
C MET A 11 -6.46 0.30 1.31
N LYS A 12 -5.94 -0.34 0.26
CA LYS A 12 -5.72 -1.79 0.25
C LYS A 12 -4.60 -2.21 1.20
N ALA A 13 -3.54 -1.42 1.27
CA ALA A 13 -2.43 -1.64 2.18
C ALA A 13 -2.91 -1.60 3.64
N MET A 14 -3.71 -0.59 4.00
CA MET A 14 -4.32 -0.46 5.33
C MET A 14 -5.24 -1.66 5.65
N ALA A 15 -5.98 -2.16 4.66
CA ALA A 15 -6.87 -3.32 4.84
C ALA A 15 -6.11 -4.67 4.97
N ALA A 16 -4.91 -4.78 4.40
CA ALA A 16 -3.99 -5.92 4.52
C ALA A 16 -4.59 -7.32 4.26
N ARG A 17 -5.53 -7.42 3.32
CA ARG A 17 -6.20 -8.69 3.00
C ARG A 17 -5.33 -9.50 2.04
N THR A 18 -5.22 -10.82 2.25
CA THR A 18 -4.39 -11.70 1.40
C THR A 18 -4.78 -11.62 -0.08
N ARG A 19 -6.06 -11.41 -0.39
CA ARG A 19 -6.57 -11.30 -1.76
C ARG A 19 -6.14 -10.02 -2.50
N ASP A 20 -5.68 -9.00 -1.78
CA ASP A 20 -5.35 -7.70 -2.35
C ASP A 20 -3.86 -7.64 -2.82
N VAL A 21 -3.09 -8.73 -2.69
CA VAL A 21 -1.65 -8.73 -3.01
C VAL A 21 -1.37 -8.42 -4.49
N ASP A 22 -2.10 -9.06 -5.41
CA ASP A 22 -1.91 -8.82 -6.85
C ASP A 22 -2.33 -7.39 -7.23
N ASP A 23 -3.41 -6.90 -6.61
CA ASP A 23 -3.86 -5.51 -6.78
C ASP A 23 -2.81 -4.53 -6.26
N LEU A 24 -2.22 -4.78 -5.09
CA LEU A 24 -1.16 -3.95 -4.51
C LEU A 24 0.06 -3.92 -5.44
N ARG A 25 0.46 -5.04 -6.03
CA ARG A 25 1.55 -5.09 -7.01
C ARG A 25 1.24 -4.23 -8.24
N HIS A 26 0.03 -4.35 -8.78
CA HIS A 26 -0.38 -3.59 -9.96
C HIS A 26 -0.44 -2.08 -9.66
N LEU A 27 -1.06 -1.72 -8.53
CA LEU A 27 -1.20 -0.33 -8.11
C LEU A 27 0.14 0.30 -7.74
N ALA A 28 1.08 -0.44 -7.15
CA ALA A 28 2.44 0.03 -6.90
C ALA A 28 3.12 0.47 -8.19
N GLY A 29 3.00 -0.32 -9.26
CA GLY A 29 3.52 0.03 -10.58
C GLY A 29 2.89 1.29 -11.18
N LEU A 30 1.58 1.50 -10.97
CA LEU A 30 0.89 2.72 -11.41
C LEU A 30 1.26 3.95 -10.58
N ALA A 31 1.43 3.76 -9.27
CA ALA A 31 1.77 4.80 -8.30
C ALA A 31 3.28 5.15 -8.28
N GLY A 32 4.12 4.40 -9.00
CA GLY A 32 5.57 4.58 -8.99
C GLY A 32 6.23 4.19 -7.67
N VAL A 33 5.59 3.32 -6.87
CA VAL A 33 6.13 2.81 -5.60
C VAL A 33 7.02 1.60 -5.91
N THR A 34 8.28 1.68 -5.51
CA THR A 34 9.32 0.72 -5.85
C THR A 34 9.86 -0.08 -4.67
N ASN A 35 9.58 0.35 -3.45
CA ASN A 35 10.03 -0.31 -2.23
C ASN A 35 9.02 -0.14 -1.07
N SER A 36 9.22 -0.90 0.00
CA SER A 36 8.32 -0.88 1.16
C SER A 36 8.31 0.45 1.90
N ASP A 37 9.42 1.19 1.92
CA ASP A 37 9.48 2.48 2.60
C ASP A 37 8.65 3.54 1.88
N GLU A 38 8.71 3.57 0.54
CA GLU A 38 7.82 4.38 -0.29
C GLU A 38 6.35 3.99 -0.08
N ALA A 39 6.04 2.70 0.04
CA ALA A 39 4.69 2.24 0.34
C ALA A 39 4.20 2.72 1.71
N PHE A 40 5.06 2.72 2.73
CA PHE A 40 4.73 3.24 4.06
C PHE A 40 4.50 4.75 4.04
N LEU A 41 5.38 5.49 3.35
CA LEU A 41 5.23 6.94 3.17
C LEU A 41 3.92 7.28 2.46
N LEU A 42 3.53 6.50 1.45
CA LEU A 42 2.28 6.71 0.74
C LEU A 42 1.07 6.48 1.65
N CYS A 43 1.10 5.45 2.50
CA CYS A 43 0.05 5.23 3.48
C CYS A 43 -0.09 6.41 4.45
N GLU A 44 1.04 6.92 4.97
CA GLU A 44 1.05 8.09 5.87
C GLU A 44 0.52 9.36 5.18
N GLN A 45 0.80 9.56 3.88
CA GLN A 45 0.30 10.72 3.14
C GLN A 45 -1.23 10.72 2.99
N PHE A 46 -1.85 9.55 2.81
CA PHE A 46 -3.30 9.43 2.63
C PHE A 46 -4.07 9.20 3.94
N PHE A 47 -3.44 8.56 4.93
CA PHE A 47 -4.01 8.21 6.23
C PHE A 47 -3.08 8.66 7.37
N PRO A 48 -2.87 9.97 7.56
CA PRO A 48 -1.89 10.49 8.51
C PRO A 48 -2.24 10.10 9.95
N GLY A 49 -1.26 9.55 10.66
CA GLY A 49 -1.41 9.07 12.04
C GLY A 49 -2.14 7.74 12.19
N GLU A 50 -2.57 7.10 11.09
CA GLU A 50 -3.07 5.72 11.14
C GLU A 50 -1.92 4.72 11.01
N GLU A 51 -1.68 3.95 12.07
CA GLU A 51 -0.60 2.96 12.05
C GLU A 51 -0.95 1.74 11.19
N LEU A 52 -0.06 1.42 10.24
CA LEU A 52 -0.08 0.12 9.56
C LEU A 52 0.08 -1.01 10.57
N SER A 53 -0.90 -1.92 10.58
CA SER A 53 -0.82 -3.14 11.39
C SER A 53 0.44 -3.96 11.08
N PRO A 54 0.94 -4.78 12.02
CA PRO A 54 2.12 -5.63 11.78
C PRO A 54 1.96 -6.53 10.54
N ARG A 55 0.74 -7.00 10.28
CA ARG A 55 0.42 -7.78 9.08
C ARG A 55 0.53 -6.95 7.81
N ALA A 56 0.00 -5.72 7.80
CA ALA A 56 0.11 -4.82 6.65
C ALA A 56 1.57 -4.54 6.30
N ARG A 57 2.39 -4.25 7.32
CA ARG A 57 3.84 -4.05 7.17
C ARG A 57 4.52 -5.28 6.58
N ALA A 58 4.24 -6.47 7.10
CA ALA A 58 4.81 -7.71 6.59
C ALA A 58 4.45 -7.97 5.12
N VAL A 59 3.18 -7.74 4.73
CA VAL A 59 2.73 -7.89 3.33
C VAL A 59 3.48 -6.92 2.41
N LEU A 60 3.64 -5.66 2.83
CA LEU A 60 4.36 -4.68 2.02
C LEU A 60 5.86 -5.01 1.91
N VAL A 61 6.49 -5.45 2.99
CA VAL A 61 7.90 -5.89 2.94
C VAL A 61 8.06 -7.09 2.01
N ASP A 62 7.18 -8.08 2.09
CA ASP A 62 7.19 -9.27 1.20
C ASP A 62 6.89 -8.91 -0.26
N LEU A 63 6.06 -7.89 -0.51
CA LEU A 63 5.74 -7.44 -1.86
C LEU A 63 6.94 -6.84 -2.60
N PHE A 64 7.85 -6.18 -1.88
CA PHE A 64 8.99 -5.44 -2.42
C PHE A 64 10.35 -6.09 -2.12
N GLY A 65 10.38 -7.25 -1.48
CA GLY A 65 11.57 -8.10 -1.30
C GLY A 65 11.79 -9.05 -2.47
#